data_AF-A0A835LFA2-F1
#
_entry.id   AF-A0A835LFA2-F1
#
_cell.length_a   1.000
_cell.length_b   1.000
_cell.length_c   1.000
_cell.angle_alpha   90.00
_cell.angle_beta   90.00
_cell.angle_gamma   90.00
#
_symmetry.space_group_name_H-M   'P 1'
#
loop_
_entity.id
_entity.type
_entity.pdbx_description
1 polymer ?
#
loop_
_entity_poly.entity_id
_entity_poly.type
_entity_poly.pdbx_seq_one_letter_code
_entity_poly.pdbx_strand_id
1 'polypeptide(L)'
;MACTSCSESIERALLMVDGVKKVVVGLALEEAKIHFDPTLIDSDQLIEAVEDAGFGADLISPGDNINKVHLKLEGINSPDDLNIIQSALG
;
A
#
# COMPACT_ATOMS: atom_id res chain seq x y z
N MET A 1 -12.54 -11.47 7.69
CA MET A 1 -11.60 -11.72 8.80
C MET A 1 -10.45 -10.76 8.63
N ALA A 2 -10.14 -9.92 9.62
CA ALA A 2 -8.90 -9.15 9.60
C ALA A 2 -7.75 -10.13 9.82
N CYS A 3 -7.04 -10.50 8.76
CA CYS A 3 -5.90 -11.40 8.86
C CYS A 3 -4.75 -10.61 9.49
N THR A 4 -4.47 -10.83 10.78
CA THR A 4 -3.39 -10.15 11.49
C THR A 4 -2.03 -10.34 10.81
N SER A 5 -1.82 -11.51 10.20
CA SER A 5 -0.61 -11.78 9.42
C SER A 5 -0.51 -10.93 8.15
N CYS A 6 -1.62 -10.60 7.48
CA CYS A 6 -1.59 -9.69 6.32
C CYS A 6 -1.21 -8.27 6.74
N SER A 7 -1.73 -7.78 7.88
CA SER A 7 -1.39 -6.43 8.35
C SER A 7 0.09 -6.33 8.71
N GLU A 8 0.65 -7.37 9.34
CA GLU A 8 2.08 -7.41 9.64
C GLU A 8 2.95 -7.47 8.39
N SER A 9 2.55 -8.21 7.35
CA SER A 9 3.29 -8.25 6.08
C SER A 9 3.38 -6.88 5.42
N ILE A 10 2.26 -6.16 5.33
CA ILE A 10 2.20 -4.80 4.76
C ILE A 10 3.04 -3.84 5.60
N GLU A 11 2.92 -3.88 6.93
CA GLU A 11 3.71 -3.03 7.82
C GLU A 11 5.22 -3.27 7.64
N ARG A 12 5.64 -4.53 7.55
CA ARG A 12 7.05 -4.88 7.36
C ARG A 12 7.58 -4.44 6.01
N ALA A 13 6.81 -4.64 4.93
CA ALA A 13 7.20 -4.20 3.59
C ALA A 13 7.44 -2.69 3.56
N LEU A 14 6.48 -1.91 4.07
CA LEU A 14 6.59 -0.45 4.14
C LEU A 14 7.74 0.02 5.04
N LEU A 15 8.00 -0.64 6.17
CA LEU A 15 9.11 -0.29 7.07
C LEU A 15 10.49 -0.61 6.49
N MET A 16 10.60 -1.45 5.45
CA MET A 16 11.86 -1.70 4.74
C MET A 16 12.18 -0.63 3.71
N VAL A 17 11.21 0.22 3.36
CA VAL A 17 11.40 1.27 2.37
C VAL A 17 12.14 2.46 2.98
N ASP A 18 13.20 2.91 2.32
CA ASP A 18 14.01 4.03 2.80
C ASP A 18 13.18 5.32 2.85
N GLY A 19 13.32 6.08 3.95
CA GLY A 19 12.51 7.26 4.21
C GLY A 19 11.20 7.00 4.95
N VAL A 20 10.74 5.75 5.12
CA VAL A 20 9.58 5.44 5.97
C VAL A 20 9.98 5.48 7.45
N LYS A 21 9.26 6.26 8.25
CA LYS A 21 9.54 6.47 9.69
C LYS A 21 8.59 5.69 10.59
N LYS A 22 7.31 5.61 10.18
CA LYS A 22 6.27 4.93 10.94
C LYS A 22 5.16 4.47 10.03
N VAL A 23 4.63 3.29 10.30
CA VAL A 23 3.49 2.71 9.62
C VAL A 23 2.47 2.27 10.67
N VAL A 24 1.19 2.44 10.37
CA VAL A 24 0.08 1.87 11.14
C VAL A 24 -0.91 1.29 10.15
N VAL A 25 -1.06 -0.03 10.15
CA VAL A 25 -2.02 -0.72 9.28
C VAL A 25 -3.25 -1.11 10.08
N GLY A 26 -4.42 -0.74 9.57
CA GLY A 26 -5.72 -1.11 10.09
C GLY A 26 -6.50 -1.91 9.06
N LEU A 27 -6.22 -3.19 8.88
CA LEU A 27 -6.96 -4.03 7.92
C LEU A 27 -8.46 -4.14 8.21
N ALA A 28 -8.89 -3.97 9.46
CA ALA A 28 -10.32 -3.89 9.79
C ALA A 28 -11.00 -2.65 9.19
N LEU A 29 -10.23 -1.59 8.94
CA LEU A 29 -10.66 -0.37 8.27
C LEU A 29 -10.22 -0.33 6.79
N GLU A 30 -9.41 -1.32 6.38
CA GLU A 30 -8.76 -1.38 5.08
C GLU A 30 -7.95 -0.11 4.81
N GLU A 31 -7.19 0.34 5.81
CA GLU A 31 -6.46 1.61 5.78
C GLU A 31 -5.01 1.43 6.25
N ALA A 32 -4.09 2.18 5.66
CA ALA A 32 -2.71 2.32 6.13
C ALA A 32 -2.34 3.80 6.26
N LYS A 33 -1.78 4.16 7.43
CA LYS A 33 -1.27 5.50 7.70
C LYS A 33 0.24 5.44 7.79
N ILE A 34 0.92 6.15 6.90
CA ILE A 34 2.37 6.14 6.78
C ILE A 34 2.91 7.53 7.08
N HIS A 35 3.92 7.59 7.93
CA HIS A 35 4.77 8.76 8.11
C HIS A 35 6.09 8.50 7.40
N PHE A 36 6.41 9.33 6.43
CA PHE A 36 7.60 9.20 5.59
C PHE A 36 8.35 10.53 5.47
N ASP A 37 9.54 10.49 4.89
CA ASP A 37 10.29 11.67 4.51
C ASP A 37 10.05 12.01 3.04
N PRO A 38 9.32 13.11 2.72
CA PRO A 38 8.98 13.46 1.35
C PRO A 38 10.17 13.93 0.51
N THR A 39 11.38 14.01 1.10
CA THR A 39 12.62 14.26 0.35
C THR A 39 13.30 12.98 -0.13
N LEU A 40 12.92 11.83 0.42
CA LEU A 40 13.49 10.52 0.11
C LEU A 40 12.52 9.63 -0.67
N ILE A 41 11.22 9.75 -0.37
CA ILE A 41 10.18 8.91 -0.96
C ILE A 41 8.88 9.67 -1.15
N ASP A 42 8.12 9.28 -2.17
CA ASP A 42 6.83 9.85 -2.52
C ASP A 42 5.69 8.85 -2.27
N SER A 43 4.45 9.34 -2.25
CA SER A 43 3.28 8.49 -2.03
C SER A 43 3.11 7.38 -3.07
N ASP A 44 3.55 7.59 -4.30
CA ASP A 44 3.48 6.61 -5.40
C ASP A 44 4.36 5.38 -5.12
N GLN A 45 5.58 5.62 -4.65
CA GLN A 45 6.50 4.56 -4.24
C GLN A 45 6.00 3.79 -3.01
N LEU A 46 5.24 4.45 -2.12
CA LEU A 46 4.59 3.79 -0.99
C LEU A 46 3.42 2.89 -1.44
N ILE A 47 2.71 3.26 -2.50
CA ILE A 47 1.67 2.42 -3.11
C ILE A 47 2.33 1.19 -3.73
N GLU A 48 3.38 1.38 -4.53
CA GLU A 48 4.12 0.28 -5.18
C GLU A 48 4.65 -0.73 -4.14
N ALA A 49 5.16 -0.27 -3.00
CA ALA A 49 5.61 -1.13 -1.92
C ALA A 49 4.50 -1.99 -1.30
N VAL A 50 3.25 -1.51 -1.30
CA VAL A 50 2.09 -2.28 -0.84
C VAL A 50 1.66 -3.29 -1.91
N GLU A 51 1.73 -2.90 -3.18
CA GLU A 51 1.46 -3.78 -4.33
C GLU A 51 2.46 -4.94 -4.43
N ASP A 52 3.76 -4.67 -4.23
CA ASP A 52 4.81 -5.71 -4.16
C ASP A 52 4.59 -6.67 -2.99
N ALA A 53 4.00 -6.18 -1.89
CA ALA A 53 3.57 -7.02 -0.77
C ALA A 53 2.31 -7.87 -1.08
N GLY A 54 1.72 -7.72 -2.27
CA GLY A 54 0.55 -8.45 -2.72
C GLY A 54 -0.77 -7.86 -2.24
N PHE A 55 -0.87 -6.53 -2.11
CA PHE A 55 -2.10 -5.82 -1.75
C PHE A 55 -2.32 -4.60 -2.66
N GLY A 56 -3.56 -4.32 -3.03
CA GLY A 56 -3.86 -3.05 -3.70
C GLY A 56 -3.74 -1.88 -2.72
N ALA A 57 -3.27 -0.73 -3.19
CA ALA A 57 -3.27 0.50 -2.40
C ALA A 57 -3.66 1.72 -3.23
N ASP A 58 -4.45 2.61 -2.64
CA ASP A 58 -4.89 3.85 -3.30
C ASP A 58 -4.88 5.03 -2.34
N LEU A 59 -4.65 6.23 -2.85
CA LEU A 59 -4.54 7.44 -2.03
C LEU A 59 -5.94 7.91 -1.59
N ILE A 60 -6.24 7.79 -0.28
CA ILE A 60 -7.48 8.37 0.29
C ILE A 60 -7.34 9.89 0.38
N SER A 61 -6.17 10.35 0.84
CA SER A 61 -5.88 11.76 1.01
C SER A 61 -4.38 11.95 1.21
N PRO A 62 -3.78 13.04 0.68
CA PRO A 62 -2.36 13.35 0.88
C PRO A 62 -1.97 13.72 2.33
N GLY A 63 -2.83 13.47 3.32
CA GLY A 63 -2.62 13.84 4.71
C GLY A 63 -2.69 15.35 4.94
N ASP A 64 -2.94 15.76 6.18
CA ASP A 64 -2.92 17.18 6.59
C ASP A 64 -1.48 17.76 6.57
N ASN A 65 -0.46 16.91 6.40
CA ASN A 65 0.96 17.26 6.45
C ASN A 65 1.71 16.51 5.34
N ILE A 66 2.69 17.16 4.69
CA ILE A 66 3.48 16.63 3.56
C ILE A 66 4.23 15.32 3.85
N ASN A 67 4.40 14.97 5.11
CA ASN A 67 5.14 13.80 5.58
C ASN A 67 4.21 12.66 6.03
N LYS A 68 2.90 12.76 5.77
CA LYS A 68 1.93 11.73 6.13
C LYS A 68 1.07 11.40 4.92
N VAL A 69 0.87 10.11 4.66
CA VAL A 69 -0.07 9.64 3.65
C VAL A 69 -1.07 8.68 4.27
N HIS A 70 -2.29 8.71 3.73
CA HIS A 70 -3.35 7.78 4.09
C HIS A 70 -3.75 6.97 2.85
N LEU A 71 -3.47 5.67 2.89
CA LEU A 71 -3.78 4.73 1.82
C LEU A 71 -5.00 3.88 2.19
N LYS A 72 -5.88 3.65 1.21
CA LYS A 72 -6.87 2.59 1.23
C LYS A 72 -6.16 1.32 0.81
N LEU A 73 -6.35 0.25 1.55
CA LEU A 73 -5.84 -1.07 1.22
C LEU A 73 -6.96 -1.88 0.58
N GLU A 74 -6.66 -2.58 -0.52
CA GLU A 74 -7.59 -3.53 -1.11
C GLU A 74 -6.98 -4.93 -1.03
N GLY A 75 -7.73 -5.87 -0.45
CA GLY A 75 -7.31 -7.26 -0.43
C GLY A 75 -7.41 -7.82 -1.84
N ILE A 76 -6.30 -8.29 -2.40
CA ILE A 76 -6.33 -9.02 -3.67
C ILE A 76 -6.95 -10.39 -3.39
N ASN A 77 -8.27 -10.49 -3.40
CA ASN A 77 -8.95 -11.77 -3.60
C ASN A 77 -9.23 -11.94 -5.10
N SER A 78 -8.17 -11.98 -5.91
CA SER A 78 -8.32 -12.32 -7.31
C SER A 78 -7.46 -13.54 -7.61
N PRO A 79 -8.06 -14.74 -7.72
CA PRO A 79 -7.53 -15.83 -8.55
C PRO A 79 -7.52 -15.48 -10.06
N ASP A 80 -7.49 -14.19 -10.42
CA ASP A 80 -7.75 -13.68 -11.77
C ASP A 80 -6.81 -12.51 -12.12
N ASP A 81 -5.51 -12.76 -12.22
CA ASP A 81 -4.68 -12.11 -13.25
C ASP A 81 -4.89 -12.84 -14.60
N LEU A 82 -6.15 -13.09 -14.97
CA LEU A 82 -6.51 -13.77 -16.21
C LEU A 82 -7.03 -12.84 -17.31
N ASN A 83 -7.00 -11.50 -17.14
CA ASN A 83 -7.60 -10.61 -18.14
C ASN A 83 -6.81 -9.37 -18.60
N ILE A 84 -5.47 -9.32 -18.45
CA ILE A 84 -4.62 -8.27 -19.07
C ILE A 84 -3.83 -8.82 -20.29
N ILE A 85 -4.32 -9.85 -20.99
CA ILE A 85 -3.74 -10.34 -22.27
C ILE A 85 -4.72 -10.31 -23.46
N GLN A 86 -5.70 -9.41 -23.49
CA GLN A 86 -6.59 -9.24 -24.65
C GLN A 86 -6.64 -7.82 -25.24
N SER A 87 -5.52 -7.09 -25.24
CA SER A 87 -5.43 -5.85 -26.03
C SER A 87 -4.10 -5.62 -26.75
N ALA A 88 -3.23 -6.63 -26.85
CA ALA A 88 -1.92 -6.47 -27.49
C ALA A 88 -1.52 -7.53 -28.52
N LEU A 89 -2.41 -8.45 -28.90
CA LEU A 89 -2.32 -9.16 -30.18
C LEU A 89 -3.71 -9.18 -30.80
N GLY A 90 -3.82 -8.56 -31.98
CA GLY A 90 -5.07 -8.42 -32.74
C GLY A 90 -5.49 -9.66 -33.50
#